data_AF-A0A127SE96-F1
#
_entry.id   AF-A0A127SE96-F1
#
_cell.length_a   1.000
_cell.length_b   1.000
_cell.length_c   1.000
_cell.angle_alpha   90.00
_cell.angle_beta   90.00
_cell.angle_gamma   90.00
#
_symmetry.space_group_name_H-M   'P 1'
#
loop_
_entity.id
_entity.type
_entity.pdbx_description
1 polymer ?
#
loop_
_entity_poly.entity_id
_entity_poly.type
_entity_poly.pdbx_seq_one_letter_code
_entity_poly.pdbx_strand_id
1 'polypeptide(L)'
;MYFMQSNHIIPRMIAGQLVTNTAYIVMAISLNLVVGIAGDLSLGHAGFMSVGAYTGIVTAVALESAVPSDPMRLIISIVVGAIAAAILGFLIGIPVLRLSGDYLAIVTLAFGEIIKEIVT
;
A
#
# COMPACT_ATOMS: atom_id res chain seq x y z
N MET A 1 16.88 9.09 0.50
CA MET A 1 16.95 9.32 1.96
C MET A 1 18.33 9.07 2.54
N TYR A 2 18.93 7.88 2.30
CA TYR A 2 20.21 7.47 2.87
C TYR A 2 21.35 8.48 2.65
N PHE A 3 21.48 9.01 1.43
CA PHE A 3 22.48 10.02 1.08
C PHE A 3 22.33 11.36 1.85
N MET A 4 21.11 11.80 2.16
CA MET A 4 20.87 13.06 2.89
C MET A 4 21.00 12.89 4.41
N GLN A 5 20.80 11.67 4.91
CA GLN A 5 20.91 11.30 6.32
C GLN A 5 22.39 11.14 6.74
N SER A 6 23.25 10.61 5.85
CA SER A 6 24.70 10.55 6.06
C SER A 6 25.37 11.94 6.12
N ASN A 7 24.73 12.97 5.54
CA ASN A 7 25.23 14.36 5.56
C ASN A 7 24.70 15.19 6.76
N HIS A 8 24.00 14.58 7.74
CA HIS A 8 23.39 15.26 8.90
C HIS A 8 22.38 16.39 8.56
N ILE A 9 21.91 16.47 7.32
CA ILE A 9 21.02 17.54 6.85
C ILE A 9 19.57 17.28 7.30
N ILE A 10 19.19 16.03 7.55
CA ILE A 10 17.82 15.65 7.92
C ILE A 10 17.80 14.81 9.21
N PRO A 11 17.15 15.29 10.30
CA PRO A 11 16.96 14.49 11.50
C PRO A 11 16.03 13.29 11.24
N ARG A 12 16.30 12.14 11.89
CA ARG A 12 15.54 10.88 11.73
C ARG A 12 14.03 11.04 11.93
N MET A 13 13.62 11.98 12.79
CA MET A 13 12.21 12.29 13.04
C MET A 13 11.49 12.82 11.79
N ILE A 14 12.10 13.79 11.08
CA ILE A 14 11.54 14.36 9.84
C ILE A 14 11.56 13.30 8.74
N ALA A 15 12.60 12.46 8.69
CA ALA A 15 12.68 11.39 7.71
C ALA A 15 11.54 10.37 7.84
N GLY A 16 11.17 9.98 9.07
CA GLY A 16 10.03 9.08 9.31
C GLY A 16 8.69 9.71 8.93
N GLN A 17 8.49 10.99 9.23
CA GLN A 17 7.26 11.71 8.87
C GLN A 17 7.09 11.86 7.35
N LEU A 18 8.19 12.08 6.62
CA LEU A 18 8.16 12.22 5.16
C LEU A 18 7.66 10.95 4.47
N VAL A 19 8.06 9.76 4.94
CA VAL A 19 7.60 8.48 4.38
C VAL A 19 6.08 8.33 4.54
N THR A 20 5.56 8.56 5.74
CA THR A 20 4.13 8.45 6.01
C THR A 20 3.31 9.51 5.27
N ASN A 21 3.82 10.73 5.15
CA ASN A 21 3.17 11.79 4.37
C ASN A 21 3.09 11.42 2.89
N THR A 22 4.16 10.89 2.30
CA THR A 22 4.13 10.43 0.90
C THR A 22 3.11 9.32 0.70
N ALA A 23 3.02 8.36 1.63
CA ALA A 23 2.02 7.29 1.57
C ALA A 23 0.59 7.84 1.61
N TYR A 24 0.29 8.79 2.50
CA TYR A 24 -1.04 9.43 2.55
C TYR A 24 -1.34 10.28 1.33
N ILE A 25 -0.36 10.96 0.73
CA ILE A 25 -0.56 11.71 -0.51
C ILE A 25 -0.95 10.75 -1.65
N VAL A 26 -0.25 9.62 -1.81
CA VAL A 26 -0.58 8.61 -2.81
C VAL A 26 -1.99 8.04 -2.58
N MET A 27 -2.33 7.75 -1.32
CA MET A 27 -3.66 7.28 -0.94
C MET A 27 -4.75 8.31 -1.27
N ALA A 28 -4.53 9.58 -0.94
CA ALA A 28 -5.47 10.66 -1.21
C ALA A 28 -5.70 10.86 -2.71
N ILE A 29 -4.65 10.77 -3.52
CA ILE A 29 -4.75 10.84 -4.99
C ILE A 29 -5.57 9.66 -5.52
N SER A 30 -5.30 8.43 -5.04
CA SER A 30 -6.07 7.25 -5.43
C SER A 30 -7.56 7.37 -5.08
N LEU A 31 -7.87 7.82 -3.86
CA LEU A 31 -9.24 8.05 -3.42
C LEU A 31 -9.93 9.15 -4.25
N ASN A 32 -9.22 10.22 -4.57
CA ASN A 32 -9.77 11.29 -5.42
C ASN A 32 -10.09 10.80 -6.84
N LEU A 33 -9.27 9.91 -7.40
CA LEU A 33 -9.55 9.31 -8.71
C LEU A 33 -10.83 8.45 -8.68
N VAL A 34 -11.04 7.67 -7.63
CA VAL A 34 -12.21 6.78 -7.54
C VAL A 34 -13.46 7.55 -7.12
N VAL A 35 -13.43 8.19 -5.95
CA VAL A 35 -14.61 8.87 -5.39
C VAL A 35 -14.89 10.19 -6.11
N GLY A 36 -13.84 10.95 -6.46
CA GLY A 36 -13.99 12.26 -7.07
C GLY A 36 -14.29 12.21 -8.57
N ILE A 37 -13.66 11.30 -9.32
CA ILE A 37 -13.82 11.23 -10.78
C ILE A 37 -14.83 10.14 -11.19
N ALA A 38 -14.70 8.92 -10.68
CA ALA A 38 -15.63 7.83 -11.05
C ALA A 38 -16.98 7.95 -10.32
N GLY A 39 -17.04 8.59 -9.16
CA GLY A 39 -18.27 8.84 -8.40
C GLY A 39 -18.73 7.66 -7.54
N ASP A 40 -18.00 6.55 -7.55
CA ASP A 40 -18.26 5.37 -6.74
C ASP A 40 -17.55 5.45 -5.37
N LEU A 41 -18.30 5.23 -4.29
CA LEU A 41 -17.72 5.20 -2.95
C LEU A 41 -17.03 3.85 -2.70
N SER A 42 -15.69 3.83 -2.74
CA SER A 42 -14.88 2.63 -2.49
C SER A 42 -13.92 2.83 -1.31
N LEU A 43 -14.12 2.05 -0.25
CA LEU A 43 -13.37 2.14 1.01
C LEU A 43 -12.23 1.11 1.14
N GLY A 44 -12.04 0.25 0.13
CA GLY A 44 -11.08 -0.86 0.15
C GLY A 44 -9.61 -0.44 -0.01
N HIS A 45 -9.34 0.84 -0.24
CA HIS A 45 -8.00 1.39 -0.47
C HIS A 45 -7.00 1.05 0.65
N ALA A 46 -7.44 1.13 1.91
CA ALA A 46 -6.60 0.78 3.06
C ALA A 46 -6.22 -0.71 3.06
N GLY A 47 -7.12 -1.60 2.64
CA GLY A 47 -6.87 -3.03 2.54
C GLY A 47 -5.76 -3.35 1.53
N PHE A 48 -5.83 -2.79 0.32
CA PHE A 48 -4.78 -3.00 -0.70
C PHE A 48 -3.44 -2.39 -0.29
N MET A 49 -3.46 -1.23 0.37
CA MET A 49 -2.26 -0.61 0.92
C MET A 49 -1.60 -1.51 1.99
N SER A 50 -2.39 -2.07 2.91
CA SER A 50 -1.89 -2.99 3.95
C SER A 50 -1.28 -4.26 3.37
N VAL A 51 -1.91 -4.85 2.35
CA VAL A 51 -1.39 -6.04 1.65
C VAL A 51 -0.02 -5.75 1.03
N GLY A 52 0.11 -4.65 0.29
CA GLY A 52 1.38 -4.26 -0.34
C GLY A 52 2.47 -3.94 0.68
N ALA A 53 2.12 -3.26 1.77
CA ALA A 53 3.05 -2.95 2.86
C ALA A 53 3.53 -4.21 3.58
N TYR A 54 2.62 -5.10 3.96
CA TYR A 54 2.95 -6.34 4.67
C TYR A 54 3.85 -7.25 3.82
N THR A 55 3.45 -7.51 2.58
CA THR A 55 4.23 -8.36 1.66
C THR A 55 5.58 -7.75 1.30
N GLY A 56 5.65 -6.43 1.15
CA GLY A 56 6.91 -5.70 0.98
C GLY A 56 7.86 -5.85 2.18
N ILE A 57 7.36 -5.70 3.41
CA ILE A 57 8.17 -5.87 4.63
C ILE A 57 8.65 -7.32 4.77
N VAL A 58 7.76 -8.30 4.60
CA VAL A 58 8.14 -9.73 4.67
C VAL A 58 9.21 -10.06 3.64
N THR A 59 9.09 -9.54 2.42
CA THR A 59 10.11 -9.72 1.36
C THR A 59 11.43 -9.05 1.74
N ALA A 60 11.39 -7.83 2.28
CA ALA A 60 12.60 -7.12 2.70
C ALA A 60 13.34 -7.85 3.83
N VAL A 61 12.61 -8.43 4.79
CA VAL A 61 13.19 -9.23 5.88
C VAL A 61 13.75 -10.56 5.33
N ALA A 62 13.00 -11.25 4.47
CA ALA A 62 13.45 -12.51 3.88
C ALA A 62 14.73 -12.37 3.03
N LEU A 63 14.92 -11.21 2.38
CA LEU A 63 16.06 -10.94 1.51
C LEU A 63 17.28 -10.34 2.24
N GLU A 64 17.19 -10.14 3.55
CA GLU A 64 18.26 -9.54 4.36
C GLU A 64 19.58 -10.33 4.29
N SER A 65 19.49 -11.66 4.22
CA SER A 65 20.67 -12.54 4.13
C SER A 65 21.21 -12.72 2.71
N ALA A 66 20.39 -12.46 1.67
CA ALA A 66 20.72 -12.74 0.28
C ALA A 66 21.21 -11.50 -0.50
N VAL A 67 20.75 -10.30 -0.15
CA VAL A 67 21.06 -9.05 -0.87
C VAL A 67 21.55 -7.98 0.12
N PRO A 68 22.87 -7.75 0.21
CA PRO A 68 23.45 -6.74 1.11
C PRO A 68 23.19 -5.29 0.70
N SER A 69 22.71 -5.05 -0.53
CA SER A 69 22.47 -3.70 -1.04
C SER A 69 21.08 -3.17 -0.67
N ASP A 70 21.05 -2.23 0.28
CA ASP A 70 19.82 -1.58 0.75
C ASP A 70 18.90 -1.01 -0.35
N PRO A 71 19.42 -0.34 -1.41
CA PRO A 71 18.56 0.20 -2.47
C PRO A 71 17.93 -0.90 -3.34
N MET A 72 18.67 -1.98 -3.60
CA MET A 72 18.21 -3.09 -4.43
C MET A 72 17.10 -3.85 -3.72
N ARG A 73 17.28 -4.10 -2.42
CA ARG A 73 16.28 -4.74 -1.56
C ARG A 73 14.97 -3.96 -1.51
N LEU A 74 15.05 -2.63 -1.45
CA LEU A 74 13.87 -1.76 -1.48
C LEU A 74 13.14 -1.82 -2.84
N ILE A 75 13.86 -1.84 -3.96
CA ILE A 75 13.21 -1.95 -5.28
C ILE A 75 12.49 -3.30 -5.40
N ILE A 76 13.14 -4.39 -4.98
CA ILE A 76 12.56 -5.73 -5.03
C ILE A 76 11.32 -5.81 -4.14
N SER A 77 11.37 -5.28 -2.90
CA SER A 77 10.22 -5.30 -2.00
C SER A 77 9.04 -4.49 -2.53
N ILE A 78 9.28 -3.35 -3.19
CA ILE A 78 8.23 -2.56 -3.85
C ILE A 78 7.59 -3.36 -4.97
N VAL A 79 8.38 -4.00 -5.83
CA VAL A 79 7.86 -4.78 -6.98
C VAL A 79 7.03 -5.97 -6.49
N VAL A 80 7.54 -6.72 -5.51
CA VAL A 80 6.82 -7.87 -4.94
C VAL A 80 5.54 -7.43 -4.25
N GLY A 81 5.59 -6.35 -3.46
CA GLY A 81 4.40 -5.80 -2.82
C GLY A 81 3.36 -5.29 -3.81
N ALA A 82 3.79 -4.66 -4.90
CA ALA A 82 2.92 -4.20 -5.98
C ALA A 82 2.25 -5.39 -6.70
N ILE A 83 3.00 -6.46 -7.00
CA ILE A 83 2.46 -7.67 -7.61
C ILE A 83 1.44 -8.34 -6.68
N ALA A 84 1.73 -8.45 -5.38
CA ALA A 84 0.82 -9.04 -4.42
C ALA A 84 -0.48 -8.24 -4.31
N ALA A 85 -0.39 -6.91 -4.21
CA ALA A 85 -1.55 -6.03 -4.20
C ALA A 85 -2.35 -6.13 -5.52
N ALA A 86 -1.68 -6.23 -6.67
CA ALA A 86 -2.32 -6.39 -7.97
C ALA A 86 -3.07 -7.72 -8.10
N ILE A 87 -2.49 -8.83 -7.62
CA ILE A 87 -3.15 -10.15 -7.63
C ILE A 87 -4.41 -10.12 -6.76
N LEU A 88 -4.32 -9.59 -5.54
CA LEU A 88 -5.48 -9.45 -4.66
C LEU A 88 -6.53 -8.49 -5.24
N GLY A 89 -6.08 -7.36 -5.80
CA GLY A 89 -6.94 -6.40 -6.50
C GLY A 89 -7.66 -7.01 -7.70
N PHE A 90 -7.00 -7.88 -8.46
CA PHE A 90 -7.62 -8.61 -9.56
C PHE A 90 -8.65 -9.61 -9.06
N LEU A 91 -8.30 -10.42 -8.05
CA LEU A 91 -9.19 -11.44 -7.48
C LEU A 91 -10.48 -10.82 -6.90
N ILE A 92 -10.34 -9.69 -6.21
CA ILE A 92 -11.47 -8.98 -5.57
C ILE A 92 -12.17 -8.04 -6.54
N GLY A 93 -11.46 -7.50 -7.53
CA GLY A 93 -12.04 -6.64 -8.56
C GLY A 93 -13.13 -7.34 -9.35
N ILE A 94 -12.97 -8.63 -9.66
CA ILE A 94 -13.96 -9.41 -10.43
C ILE A 94 -15.36 -9.41 -9.78
N PRO A 95 -15.55 -9.80 -8.49
CA PRO A 95 -16.86 -9.73 -7.86
C PRO A 95 -17.32 -8.29 -7.61
N VAL A 96 -16.40 -7.37 -7.33
CA VAL A 96 -16.71 -5.96 -7.03
C VAL A 96 -17.28 -5.22 -8.23
N LEU A 97 -16.77 -5.49 -9.45
CA LEU A 97 -17.28 -4.92 -10.70
C LEU A 97 -18.74 -5.31 -11.02
N ARG A 98 -19.31 -6.30 -10.31
CA ARG A 98 -20.71 -6.72 -10.47
C ARG A 98 -21.67 -5.98 -9.52
N LEU A 99 -21.15 -5.16 -8.62
CA LEU A 99 -21.91 -4.38 -7.66
C LEU A 99 -21.92 -2.91 -8.08
N SER A 100 -22.90 -2.14 -7.61
CA SER A 100 -22.99 -0.71 -7.91
C SER A 100 -23.55 0.05 -6.70
N GLY A 101 -23.15 1.32 -6.57
CA GLY A 101 -23.64 2.21 -5.52
C GLY A 101 -23.32 1.71 -4.10
N ASP A 102 -24.33 1.66 -3.23
CA ASP A 102 -24.14 1.36 -1.80
C ASP A 102 -23.60 -0.05 -1.52
N TYR A 103 -23.91 -1.02 -2.39
CA TYR A 103 -23.40 -2.38 -2.25
C TYR A 103 -21.87 -2.45 -2.47
N LEU A 104 -21.35 -1.61 -3.36
CA LEU A 104 -19.92 -1.49 -3.61
C LEU A 104 -19.20 -0.94 -2.37
N ALA A 105 -19.77 0.08 -1.72
CA ALA A 105 -19.24 0.67 -0.50
C ALA A 105 -19.16 -0.35 0.66
N ILE A 106 -20.26 -1.10 0.89
CA ILE A 106 -20.33 -2.08 1.98
C ILE A 106 -19.30 -3.20 1.79
N VAL A 107 -19.20 -3.76 0.58
CA VAL A 107 -18.28 -4.86 0.31
C VAL A 107 -16.82 -4.43 0.40
N THR A 108 -16.49 -3.21 -0.05
CA THR A 108 -15.12 -2.70 0.02
C THR A 108 -14.69 -2.36 1.45
N LEU A 109 -15.62 -1.93 2.31
CA LEU A 109 -15.38 -1.79 3.75
C LEU A 109 -15.12 -3.16 4.40
N ALA A 110 -16.01 -4.14 4.14
CA ALA A 110 -15.87 -5.49 4.68
C ALA A 110 -14.53 -6.12 4.27
N PHE A 111 -14.10 -5.92 3.02
CA PHE A 111 -12.77 -6.32 2.57
C PHE A 111 -11.64 -5.68 3.39
N GLY A 112 -11.68 -4.36 3.59
CA GLY A 112 -10.70 -3.65 4.40
C GLY A 112 -10.62 -4.19 5.84
N GLU A 113 -11.76 -4.49 6.44
CA GLU A 113 -11.85 -5.06 7.79
C GLU A 113 -11.29 -6.49 7.84
N ILE A 114 -11.58 -7.34 6.85
CA ILE A 114 -11.01 -8.69 6.74
C ILE A 114 -9.47 -8.63 6.68
N ILE A 115 -8.91 -7.73 5.88
CA ILE A 115 -7.45 -7.57 5.81
C ILE A 115 -6.89 -7.09 7.15
N LYS A 116 -7.56 -6.18 7.85
CA LYS A 116 -7.12 -5.71 9.17
C LYS A 116 -7.01 -6.86 10.17
N GLU A 117 -8.02 -7.73 10.22
CA GLU A 117 -8.04 -8.93 11.07
C GLU A 117 -6.99 -9.98 10.67
N ILE A 118 -6.63 -10.07 9.39
CA ILE A 118 -5.58 -11.02 8.95
C ILE A 118 -4.18 -10.52 9.31
N VAL A 119 -3.98 -9.19 9.31
CA VAL A 119 -2.65 -8.58 9.47
C VAL A 119 -2.31 -8.24 10.93
N THR A 120 -3.32 -8.05 11.79
CA THR A 120 -3.16 -7.69 13.21
C THR A 120 -3.20 -8.91 14.11
#